data_AF-A0A660PGA2-F1
#
_entry.id   AF-A0A660PGA2-F1
#
_cell.length_a   1.000
_cell.length_b   1.000
_cell.length_c   1.000
_cell.angle_alpha   90.00
_cell.angle_beta   90.00
_cell.angle_gamma   90.00
#
_symmetry.space_group_name_H-M   'P 1'
#
loop_
_entity.id
_entity.type
_entity.pdbx_description
1 polymer ?
#
loop_
_entity_poly.entity_id
_entity_poly.type
_entity_poly.pdbx_seq_one_letter_code
_entity_poly.pdbx_strand_id
1 'polypeptide(L)'
;TFFTQVMFSEFEMAIHTHLQNGGAFSVDFFRSTYREIFQKYFGPELVIGENNDLSGMKISHFYRAFYVYKYATSYAAAQMLSQKILEGNEDDLNAYLNFLSTGTSKFPVDILKDAGVDTTTPESVEATIKLFGELVDQMEQILLEG
;
A
#
# COMPACT_ATOMS: atom_id res chain seq x y z
N THR A 1 -5.08 5.31 1.18
CA THR A 1 -4.75 4.06 1.92
C THR A 1 -3.76 3.18 1.20
N PHE A 2 -3.79 3.10 -0.13
CA PHE A 2 -2.86 2.27 -0.89
C PHE A 2 -1.57 3.02 -1.30
N PHE A 3 -1.59 3.78 -2.39
CA PHE A 3 -0.39 4.42 -2.98
C PHE A 3 0.47 5.22 -2.00
N THR A 4 -0.12 6.10 -1.19
CA THR A 4 0.64 6.89 -0.20
C THR A 4 1.35 6.02 0.84
N GLN A 5 0.75 4.89 1.24
CA GLN A 5 1.36 3.99 2.22
C GLN A 5 2.47 3.16 1.57
N VAL A 6 2.34 2.80 0.28
CA VAL A 6 3.43 2.20 -0.49
C VAL A 6 4.60 3.18 -0.61
N MET A 7 4.33 4.44 -0.99
CA MET A 7 5.32 5.50 -1.05
C MET A 7 6.06 5.71 0.28
N PHE A 8 5.33 5.75 1.40
CA PHE A 8 5.93 5.85 2.73
C PHE A 8 6.77 4.63 3.11
N SER A 9 6.36 3.44 2.70
CA SER A 9 7.12 2.21 2.96
C SER A 9 8.41 2.16 2.14
N GLU A 10 8.37 2.63 0.90
CA GLU A 10 9.56 2.77 0.05
C GLU A 10 10.52 3.82 0.63
N PHE A 11 9.99 4.95 1.12
CA PHE A 11 10.79 5.95 1.81
C PHE A 11 11.46 5.39 3.07
N GLU A 12 10.71 4.70 3.93
CA GLU A 12 11.25 4.05 5.12
C GLU A 12 12.37 3.06 4.77
N MET A 13 12.15 2.23 3.73
CA MET A 13 13.18 1.30 3.23
C MET A 13 14.43 2.04 2.77
N ALA A 14 14.30 3.09 1.96
CA ALA A 14 15.43 3.87 1.45
C ALA A 14 16.28 4.47 2.58
N ILE A 15 15.63 5.05 3.59
CA ILE A 15 16.33 5.56 4.78
C ILE A 15 17.08 4.44 5.50
N HIS A 16 16.41 3.32 5.79
CA HIS A 16 17.04 2.19 6.49
C HIS A 16 18.22 1.59 5.70
N THR A 17 18.07 1.40 4.39
CA THR A 17 19.14 0.89 3.52
C THR A 17 20.35 1.81 3.50
N HIS A 18 20.14 3.13 3.40
CA HIS A 18 21.25 4.10 3.44
C HIS A 18 22.04 4.01 4.74
N LEU A 19 21.36 3.94 5.88
CA LEU A 19 22.00 3.83 7.19
C LEU A 19 22.71 2.49 7.38
N GLN A 20 22.12 1.40 6.91
CA GLN A 20 22.76 0.07 6.94
C GLN A 20 24.05 0.02 6.12
N ASN A 21 24.13 0.81 5.05
CA ASN A 21 25.32 0.94 4.21
C ASN A 21 26.35 1.94 4.77
N GLY A 22 26.20 2.40 6.01
CA GLY A 22 27.13 3.33 6.67
C GLY A 22 26.91 4.81 6.31
N GLY A 23 25.83 5.15 5.61
CA GLY A 23 25.46 6.52 5.30
C GLY A 23 25.07 7.32 6.55
N ALA A 24 25.32 8.64 6.52
CA ALA A 24 24.88 9.54 7.59
C ALA A 24 23.42 9.99 7.38
N PHE A 25 22.67 10.15 8.46
CA PHE A 25 21.34 10.75 8.43
C PHE A 25 21.43 12.28 8.56
N SER A 26 21.20 13.00 7.47
CA SER A 26 21.11 14.47 7.45
C SER A 26 19.73 14.93 7.00
N VAL A 27 19.39 16.18 7.32
CA VAL A 27 18.15 16.81 6.85
C VAL A 27 18.12 16.88 5.32
N ASP A 28 19.25 17.18 4.68
CA ASP A 28 19.34 17.25 3.22
C ASP A 28 19.10 15.89 2.57
N PHE A 29 19.66 14.82 3.13
CA PHE A 29 19.43 13.45 2.67
C PHE A 29 17.95 13.06 2.83
N PHE A 30 17.34 13.37 3.98
CA PHE A 30 15.92 13.12 4.21
C PHE A 30 15.04 13.84 3.19
N ARG A 31 15.25 15.15 3.00
CA ARG A 31 14.43 15.98 2.12
C ARG A 31 14.58 15.55 0.66
N SER A 32 15.80 15.32 0.20
CA SER A 32 16.05 14.87 -1.18
C SER A 32 15.41 13.50 -1.46
N THR A 33 15.61 12.53 -0.57
CA THR A 33 15.00 11.19 -0.70
C THR A 33 13.47 11.27 -0.71
N TYR A 34 12.88 12.07 0.19
CA TYR A 34 11.42 12.24 0.25
C TYR A 34 10.88 12.89 -1.03
N ARG A 35 11.57 13.92 -1.55
CA ARG A 35 11.19 14.59 -2.81
C ARG A 35 11.27 13.65 -4.00
N GLU A 36 12.35 12.89 -4.13
CA GLU A 36 12.54 11.95 -5.23
C GLU A 36 11.43 10.89 -5.26
N ILE A 37 11.17 10.28 -4.11
CA ILE A 37 10.12 9.25 -3.99
C ILE A 37 8.74 9.88 -4.19
N PHE A 38 8.46 11.06 -3.64
CA PHE A 38 7.20 11.76 -3.92
C PHE A 38 7.00 11.99 -5.43
N GLN A 39 8.04 12.45 -6.12
CA GLN A 39 7.99 12.70 -7.56
C GLN A 39 7.73 11.43 -8.38
N LYS A 40 8.35 10.32 -7.97
CA LYS A 40 8.15 9.01 -8.58
C LYS A 40 6.68 8.58 -8.54
N TYR A 41 5.96 8.87 -7.45
CA TYR A 41 4.57 8.42 -7.26
C TYR A 41 3.54 9.39 -7.83
N PHE A 42 3.79 10.69 -7.79
CA PHE A 42 2.79 11.70 -8.15
C PHE A 42 3.00 12.36 -9.51
N GLY A 43 4.13 12.07 -10.19
CA GLY A 43 4.40 12.62 -11.51
C GLY A 43 4.68 14.13 -11.50
N PRO A 44 5.19 14.70 -12.60
CA PRO A 44 5.73 16.06 -12.65
C PRO A 44 4.71 17.17 -12.38
N GLU A 45 3.42 16.87 -12.48
CA GLU A 45 2.33 17.83 -12.34
C GLU A 45 2.09 18.23 -10.88
N LEU A 46 2.32 17.30 -9.93
CA LEU A 46 2.17 17.59 -8.51
C LEU A 46 3.55 17.84 -7.89
N VAL A 47 3.85 19.10 -7.61
CA VAL A 47 5.12 19.51 -7.01
C VAL A 47 4.97 19.69 -5.50
N ILE A 48 5.86 19.05 -4.75
CA ILE A 48 5.92 19.23 -3.30
C ILE A 48 6.51 20.61 -2.96
N GLY A 49 5.71 21.42 -2.24
CA GLY A 49 6.13 22.72 -1.74
C GLY A 49 7.42 22.68 -0.92
N GLU A 50 8.14 23.80 -0.85
CA GLU A 50 9.49 23.88 -0.28
C GLU A 50 9.60 23.24 1.11
N ASN A 51 8.65 23.49 2.00
CA ASN A 51 8.66 22.98 3.38
C ASN A 51 7.87 21.69 3.58
N ASN A 52 7.19 21.19 2.53
CA ASN A 52 6.37 19.99 2.62
C ASN A 52 7.21 18.71 2.53
N ASP A 53 8.45 18.78 2.08
CA ASP A 53 9.40 17.66 2.08
C ASP A 53 9.84 17.21 3.48
N LEU A 54 9.61 18.05 4.50
CA LEU A 54 9.76 17.69 5.92
C LEU A 54 8.51 17.02 6.50
N SER A 55 7.42 16.89 5.72
CA SER A 55 6.17 16.31 6.21
C SER A 55 6.33 14.87 6.69
N GLY A 56 7.29 14.11 6.13
CA GLY A 56 7.61 12.77 6.60
C GLY A 56 8.01 12.72 8.08
N MET A 57 8.63 13.78 8.63
CA MET A 57 8.99 13.85 10.05
C MET A 57 7.77 13.87 10.99
N LYS A 58 6.59 14.23 10.47
CA LYS A 58 5.34 14.25 11.21
C LYS A 58 4.61 12.90 11.20
N ILE A 59 5.12 11.92 10.44
CA ILE A 59 4.51 10.60 10.31
C ILE A 59 4.94 9.75 11.51
N SER A 60 4.07 9.64 12.50
CA SER A 60 4.31 8.89 13.74
C SER A 60 4.72 7.43 13.49
N HIS A 61 4.25 6.83 12.40
CA HIS A 61 4.58 5.44 12.05
C HIS A 61 6.02 5.23 11.62
N PHE A 62 6.77 6.25 11.17
CA PHE A 62 8.22 6.11 10.90
C PHE A 62 9.06 5.91 12.16
N TYR A 63 8.46 6.14 13.33
CA TYR A 63 9.06 5.82 14.63
C TYR A 63 8.70 4.41 15.12
N ARG A 64 8.06 3.60 14.26
CA ARG A 64 7.73 2.19 14.48
C ARG A 64 8.14 1.41 13.23
N ALA A 65 9.34 0.86 13.25
CA ALA A 65 9.99 0.25 12.09
C ALA A 65 9.05 -0.70 11.31
N PHE A 66 8.90 -0.43 10.02
CA PHE A 66 8.20 -1.22 9.01
C PHE A 66 6.74 -1.55 9.39
N TYR A 67 6.01 -0.56 9.91
CA TYR A 67 4.58 -0.70 10.17
C TYR A 67 3.71 -0.37 8.95
N VAL A 68 4.12 0.64 8.18
CA VAL A 68 3.23 1.32 7.23
C VAL A 68 2.79 0.44 6.05
N TYR A 69 3.67 -0.45 5.58
CA TYR A 69 3.37 -1.31 4.42
C TYR A 69 2.14 -2.18 4.64
N LYS A 70 1.85 -2.51 5.91
CA LYS A 70 0.70 -3.33 6.30
C LYS A 70 -0.61 -2.71 5.87
N TYR A 71 -0.72 -1.38 5.80
CA TYR A 71 -1.92 -0.72 5.31
C TYR A 71 -2.19 -1.05 3.84
N ALA A 72 -1.15 -1.01 3.00
CA ALA A 72 -1.27 -1.29 1.57
C ALA A 72 -1.58 -2.77 1.32
N THR A 73 -0.85 -3.68 1.98
CA THR A 73 -1.08 -5.13 1.81
C THR A 73 -2.43 -5.59 2.36
N SER A 74 -2.85 -5.04 3.51
CA SER A 74 -4.18 -5.35 4.07
C SER A 74 -5.29 -4.80 3.19
N TYR A 75 -5.12 -3.61 2.61
CA TYR A 75 -6.10 -3.04 1.68
C TYR A 75 -6.24 -3.90 0.42
N ALA A 76 -5.12 -4.31 -0.18
CA ALA A 76 -5.13 -5.18 -1.36
C ALA A 76 -5.78 -6.55 -1.07
N ALA A 77 -5.44 -7.16 0.06
CA ALA A 77 -6.06 -8.41 0.47
C ALA A 77 -7.57 -8.27 0.71
N ALA A 78 -8.00 -7.20 1.38
CA ALA A 78 -9.41 -6.93 1.63
C ALA A 78 -10.20 -6.68 0.33
N GLN A 79 -9.61 -5.96 -0.64
CA GLN A 79 -10.21 -5.72 -1.95
C GLN A 79 -10.42 -7.04 -2.70
N MET A 80 -9.41 -7.91 -2.75
CA MET A 80 -9.48 -9.20 -3.41
C MET A 80 -10.47 -10.17 -2.71
N LEU A 81 -10.48 -10.21 -1.38
CA LEU A 81 -11.50 -10.96 -0.62
C LEU A 81 -12.92 -10.46 -0.92
N SER A 82 -13.10 -9.13 -1.00
CA SER A 82 -14.40 -8.55 -1.34
C SER A 82 -14.88 -8.97 -2.73
N GLN A 83 -13.99 -8.98 -3.73
CA GLN A 83 -14.33 -9.45 -5.08
C GLN A 83 -14.72 -10.93 -5.07
N LYS A 84 -13.94 -11.78 -4.39
CA LYS A 84 -14.27 -13.20 -4.23
C LYS A 84 -15.64 -13.43 -3.60
N ILE A 85 -16.03 -12.63 -2.61
CA ILE A 85 -17.36 -12.76 -1.99
C ILE A 85 -18.48 -12.30 -2.93
N LEU A 86 -18.26 -11.23 -3.71
CA LEU A 86 -19.27 -10.66 -4.59
C LEU A 86 -19.47 -11.46 -5.88
N GLU A 87 -18.40 -12.05 -6.42
CA GLU A 87 -18.37 -12.69 -7.74
C GLU A 87 -18.17 -14.21 -7.67
N GLY A 88 -17.75 -14.72 -6.51
CA GLY A 88 -17.42 -16.13 -6.30
C GLY A 88 -18.62 -16.99 -5.89
N ASN A 89 -18.33 -18.09 -5.20
CA ASN A 89 -19.31 -19.11 -4.83
C ASN A 89 -19.36 -19.35 -3.30
N GLU A 90 -20.10 -20.37 -2.89
CA GLU A 90 -20.27 -20.72 -1.47
C GLU A 90 -18.95 -21.08 -0.77
N ASP A 91 -17.97 -21.65 -1.49
CA ASP A 91 -16.65 -21.96 -0.95
C ASP A 91 -15.87 -20.68 -0.64
N ASP A 92 -15.94 -19.65 -1.49
CA ASP A 92 -15.31 -18.34 -1.23
C ASP A 92 -15.90 -17.66 0.01
N LEU A 93 -17.24 -17.74 0.19
CA LEU A 93 -17.91 -17.24 1.39
C LEU A 93 -17.47 -18.01 2.64
N ASN A 94 -17.42 -19.34 2.57
CA ASN A 94 -16.99 -20.19 3.68
C ASN A 94 -15.52 -19.93 4.07
N ALA A 95 -14.64 -19.72 3.08
CA ALA A 95 -13.25 -19.34 3.30
C ALA A 95 -13.15 -18.00 4.06
N TYR A 96 -13.96 -17.00 3.69
CA TYR A 96 -14.02 -15.73 4.42
C TYR A 96 -14.57 -15.86 5.84
N LEU A 97 -15.62 -16.66 6.06
CA LEU A 97 -16.15 -16.91 7.40
C LEU A 97 -15.13 -17.64 8.30
N ASN A 98 -14.37 -18.57 7.72
CA ASN A 98 -13.27 -19.24 8.41
C ASN A 98 -12.13 -18.25 8.74
N PHE A 99 -11.80 -17.34 7.83
CA PHE A 99 -10.85 -16.26 8.09
C PHE A 99 -11.25 -15.45 9.33
N LEU A 100 -12.52 -15.03 9.43
CA LEU A 100 -13.02 -14.26 10.57
C LEU A 100 -12.98 -15.04 11.88
N SER A 101 -13.26 -16.35 11.86
CA SER A 101 -13.27 -17.19 13.06
C SER A 101 -11.86 -17.58 13.54
N THR A 102 -10.85 -17.51 12.67
CA THR A 102 -9.47 -17.94 12.95
C THR A 102 -8.76 -17.03 13.97
N GLY A 103 -9.16 -15.76 14.09
CA GLY A 103 -8.55 -14.80 15.01
C GLY A 103 -7.04 -14.64 14.77
N THR A 104 -6.24 -14.72 15.83
CA THR A 104 -4.77 -14.60 15.76
C THR A 104 -4.05 -15.93 15.95
N SER A 105 -4.68 -17.04 15.57
CA SER A 105 -4.18 -18.40 15.86
C SER A 105 -3.04 -18.87 14.93
N LYS A 106 -2.82 -18.21 13.80
CA LYS A 106 -1.75 -18.47 12.82
C LYS A 106 -1.07 -17.16 12.39
N PHE A 107 -0.01 -17.26 11.58
CA PHE A 107 0.61 -16.08 10.99
C PHE A 107 -0.35 -15.41 9.98
N PRO A 108 -0.39 -14.06 9.89
CA PRO A 108 -1.31 -13.36 9.00
C PRO A 108 -1.23 -13.78 7.52
N VAL A 109 -0.03 -14.11 7.04
CA VAL A 109 0.19 -14.58 5.66
C VAL A 109 -0.53 -15.92 5.43
N ASP A 110 -0.41 -16.85 6.37
CA ASP A 110 -1.06 -18.16 6.28
C ASP A 110 -2.59 -18.03 6.39
N ILE A 111 -3.06 -17.17 7.29
CA ILE A 111 -4.51 -16.91 7.47
C ILE A 111 -5.13 -16.34 6.18
N LEU A 112 -4.47 -15.38 5.54
CA LEU A 112 -4.95 -14.81 4.28
C LEU A 112 -4.86 -15.80 3.13
N LYS A 113 -3.82 -16.64 3.12
CA LYS A 113 -3.67 -17.70 2.11
C LYS A 113 -4.78 -18.75 2.21
N ASP A 114 -5.14 -19.17 3.43
CA ASP A 114 -6.28 -20.04 3.70
C ASP A 114 -7.62 -19.39 3.25
N ALA A 115 -7.70 -18.06 3.29
CA ALA A 115 -8.84 -17.28 2.79
C ALA A 115 -8.82 -17.05 1.27
N GLY A 116 -7.83 -17.61 0.56
CA GLY A 116 -7.70 -17.50 -0.89
C GLY A 116 -6.90 -16.27 -1.37
N VAL A 117 -6.15 -15.59 -0.51
CA VAL A 117 -5.27 -14.48 -0.87
C VAL A 117 -3.82 -14.76 -0.46
N ASP A 118 -2.97 -15.09 -1.42
CA ASP A 118 -1.54 -15.25 -1.18
C ASP A 118 -0.79 -13.91 -1.29
N THR A 119 -0.54 -13.28 -0.14
CA THR A 119 0.19 -12.00 -0.05
C THR A 119 1.71 -12.11 -0.32
N THR A 120 2.23 -13.32 -0.59
CA THR A 120 3.60 -13.52 -1.06
C THR A 120 3.75 -13.36 -2.58
N THR A 121 2.62 -13.25 -3.29
CA THR A 121 2.54 -13.05 -4.74
C THR A 121 2.07 -11.62 -5.06
N PRO A 122 2.32 -11.10 -6.27
CA PRO A 122 1.88 -9.76 -6.64
C PRO A 122 0.37 -9.65 -6.93
N GLU A 123 -0.36 -10.77 -6.99
CA GLU A 123 -1.73 -10.86 -7.50
C GLU A 123 -2.68 -9.83 -6.86
N SER A 124 -2.73 -9.78 -5.53
CA SER A 124 -3.61 -8.85 -4.80
C SER A 124 -3.29 -7.37 -5.07
N VAL A 125 -2.01 -7.05 -5.23
CA VAL A 125 -1.54 -5.69 -5.54
C VAL A 125 -1.90 -5.31 -6.98
N GLU A 126 -1.66 -6.21 -7.93
CA GLU A 126 -2.00 -6.01 -9.34
C GLU A 126 -3.51 -5.86 -9.54
N ALA A 127 -4.32 -6.69 -8.88
CA ALA A 127 -5.77 -6.60 -8.90
C ALA A 127 -6.28 -5.24 -8.37
N THR A 128 -5.69 -4.75 -7.27
CA THR A 128 -6.03 -3.44 -6.69
C THR A 128 -5.69 -2.30 -7.65
N ILE A 129 -4.51 -2.32 -8.27
CA ILE A 129 -4.08 -1.30 -9.23
C ILE A 129 -4.97 -1.32 -10.48
N LYS A 130 -5.30 -2.51 -10.98
CA LYS A 130 -6.19 -2.69 -12.12
C LYS A 130 -7.57 -2.10 -11.85
N LEU A 131 -8.20 -2.47 -10.72
CA LEU A 131 -9.50 -1.94 -10.33
C LEU A 131 -9.48 -0.41 -10.19
N PHE A 132 -8.40 0.15 -9.61
CA PHE A 132 -8.25 1.60 -9.53
C PHE A 132 -8.24 2.25 -10.92
N GLY A 133 -7.51 1.70 -11.88
CA GLY A 133 -7.50 2.18 -13.26
C GLY A 133 -8.89 2.12 -13.91
N GLU A 134 -9.57 0.98 -13.80
CA GLU A 134 -10.94 0.81 -14.34
C GLU A 134 -11.93 1.82 -13.75
N LEU A 135 -11.83 2.14 -12.46
CA LEU A 135 -12.68 3.14 -11.80
C LEU A 135 -12.35 4.57 -12.25
N VAL A 136 -11.08 4.88 -12.52
CA VAL A 136 -10.68 6.17 -13.08
C VAL A 136 -11.22 6.32 -14.50
N ASP A 137 -11.07 5.30 -15.35
CA ASP A 137 -11.60 5.31 -16.72
C ASP A 137 -13.12 5.52 -16.74
N GLN A 138 -13.85 4.84 -15.83
CA GLN A 138 -15.29 5.03 -15.68
C GLN A 138 -15.65 6.46 -15.24
N MET A 139 -14.89 7.03 -14.30
CA MET A 139 -15.09 8.41 -13.85
C MET A 139 -14.88 9.41 -15.00
N GLU A 140 -13.82 9.23 -15.81
CA GLU A 140 -13.55 10.09 -16.96
C GLU A 140 -14.68 10.03 -18.00
N GLN A 141 -15.20 8.84 -18.29
CA GLN A 141 -16.33 8.67 -19.21
C GLN A 141 -17.57 9.45 -18.72
N ILE A 142 -17.91 9.32 -17.43
CA ILE A 142 -19.07 10.03 -16.84
C ILE A 142 -18.89 11.55 -16.93
N LEU A 143 -17.67 12.07 -16.75
CA LEU A 143 -17.39 13.50 -16.84
C LEU A 143 -17.43 14.05 -18.27
N LEU A 144 -17.21 13.20 -19.28
CA LEU A 144 -17.30 13.60 -20.69
C LEU A 144 -18.73 13.56 -21.23
N GLU A 145 -19.63 12.83 -20.57
CA GLU A 145 -21.05 12.73 -20.93
C GLU A 145 -21.93 13.86 -20.34
N GLY A 146 -21.41 14.63 -19.37
CA GLY A 146 -22.10 15.76 -18.71
C GLY A 146 -21.66 17.13 -19.22
#